data_AF-A0A834JQM3-F1
#
_entry.id   AF-A0A834JQM3-F1
#
_cell.length_a   1.000
_cell.length_b   1.000
_cell.length_c   1.000
_cell.angle_alpha   90.00
_cell.angle_beta   90.00
_cell.angle_gamma   90.00
#
_symmetry.space_group_name_H-M   'P 1'
#
loop_
_entity.id
_entity.type
_entity.pdbx_description
1 polymer ?
#
loop_
_entity_poly.entity_id
_entity_poly.type
_entity_poly.pdbx_seq_one_letter_code
_entity_poly.pdbx_strand_id
1 'polypeptide(L)'
;MNRASPGDFSAFIHIMKVSVTAGILFMPNTFRKTGYVMSVICGLLTGVIYMHNSVVLVQCSQILCRHHRLPNLDLAQTVEVSFLTGPENTRWCARGFAIFTNIIICFIQYSEVVIYILYVASSFQQAPPFDNVNQNLYSYLFYH
;
A
#
# COMPACT_ATOMS: atom_id res chain seq x y z
N MET A 1 23.13 22.74 10.38
CA MET A 1 22.13 23.06 11.41
C MET A 1 20.75 22.71 10.86
N ASN A 2 20.36 21.43 10.81
CA ASN A 2 19.02 21.03 10.37
C ASN A 2 18.36 20.28 11.53
N ARG A 3 17.63 21.01 12.38
CA ARG A 3 16.78 20.39 13.40
C ARG A 3 15.61 19.76 12.66
N ALA A 4 15.59 18.43 12.55
CA ALA A 4 14.38 17.71 12.17
C ALA A 4 13.29 18.09 13.18
N SER A 5 12.16 18.59 12.69
CA SER A 5 11.04 18.98 13.54
C SER A 5 10.42 17.70 14.14
N PRO A 6 10.00 17.67 15.42
CA PRO A 6 9.37 16.49 16.02
C PRO A 6 8.18 15.94 15.20
N GLY A 7 7.51 16.81 14.43
CA GLY A 7 6.41 16.44 13.55
C GLY A 7 6.80 15.56 12.36
N ASP A 8 7.98 15.79 11.74
CA ASP A 8 8.41 15.05 10.55
C ASP A 8 8.72 13.59 10.88
N PHE A 9 9.33 13.35 12.04
CA PHE A 9 9.64 12.02 12.54
C PHE A 9 8.39 11.23 12.93
N SER A 10 7.41 11.91 13.54
CA SER A 10 6.12 11.31 13.89
C SER A 10 5.35 10.86 12.63
N ALA A 11 5.29 11.70 11.60
CA ALA A 11 4.67 11.36 10.33
C ALA A 11 5.38 10.19 9.63
N PHE A 12 6.71 10.20 9.62
CA PHE A 12 7.51 9.09 9.08
C PHE A 12 7.22 7.77 9.80
N ILE A 13 7.24 7.75 11.14
CA ILE A 13 6.92 6.56 11.93
C ILE A 13 5.51 6.08 11.66
N HIS A 14 4.54 7.00 11.57
CA HIS A 14 3.15 6.64 11.32
C HIS A 14 2.99 5.90 10.00
N ILE A 15 3.56 6.44 8.92
CA ILE A 15 3.54 5.81 7.58
C ILE A 15 4.26 4.47 7.62
N MET A 16 5.47 4.42 8.20
CA MET A 16 6.27 3.20 8.30
C MET A 16 5.52 2.09 9.04
N LYS A 17 4.87 2.40 10.15
CA LYS A 17 4.09 1.44 10.93
C LYS A 17 2.93 0.85 10.12
N VAL A 18 2.19 1.70 9.39
CA VAL A 18 1.08 1.25 8.53
C VAL A 18 1.59 0.34 7.41
N SER A 19 2.68 0.71 6.73
CA SER A 19 3.25 -0.08 5.63
C SER A 19 3.78 -1.45 6.09
N VAL A 20 4.48 -1.50 7.23
CA VAL A 20 5.04 -2.76 7.77
C VAL A 20 3.92 -3.71 8.20
N THR A 21 2.85 -3.18 8.80
CA THR A 21 1.71 -3.98 9.26
C THR A 21 1.01 -4.68 8.10
N ALA A 22 0.76 -3.99 6.99
CA ALA A 22 0.11 -4.57 5.81
C ALA A 22 0.92 -5.72 5.19
N GLY A 23 2.24 -5.55 5.07
CA GLY A 23 3.13 -6.57 4.53
C GLY A 23 3.22 -7.83 5.40
N ILE A 24 3.46 -7.66 6.70
CA ILE A 24 3.57 -8.79 7.65
C ILE A 24 2.26 -9.57 7.72
N LEU A 25 1.12 -8.88 7.63
CA LEU A 25 -0.18 -9.51 7.65
C LEU A 25 -0.41 -10.37 6.40
N PHE A 26 -0.03 -9.89 5.21
CA PHE A 26 -0.26 -10.62 3.96
C PHE A 26 0.71 -11.79 3.74
N MET A 27 1.97 -11.61 4.14
CA MET A 27 3.09 -12.53 3.89
C MET A 27 2.85 -14.00 4.28
N PRO A 28 2.31 -14.35 5.48
CA PRO A 28 2.15 -15.75 5.89
C PRO A 28 1.11 -16.51 5.06
N ASN A 29 0.02 -15.86 4.66
CA ASN A 29 -1.03 -16.51 3.88
C ASN A 29 -0.60 -16.70 2.41
N THR A 30 0.11 -15.72 1.85
CA THR A 30 0.59 -15.76 0.46
C THR A 30 1.64 -16.84 0.25
N PHE A 31 2.57 -17.02 1.20
CA PHE A 31 3.59 -18.06 1.11
C PHE A 31 3.01 -19.47 1.21
N ARG A 32 1.99 -19.67 2.05
CA ARG A 32 1.33 -20.98 2.21
C ARG A 32 0.52 -21.39 0.98
N LYS A 33 -0.05 -20.44 0.23
CA LYS A 33 -0.93 -20.71 -0.92
C LYS A 33 -0.22 -20.66 -2.28
N THR A 34 0.81 -19.83 -2.44
CA THR A 34 1.42 -19.53 -3.76
C THR A 34 2.81 -20.16 -3.91
N GLY A 35 3.41 -20.67 -2.83
CA GLY A 35 4.75 -21.26 -2.82
C GLY A 35 5.85 -20.18 -2.76
N TYR A 36 6.91 -20.46 -2.00
CA TYR A 36 7.94 -19.46 -1.66
C TYR A 36 8.65 -18.86 -2.88
N VAL A 37 9.06 -19.70 -3.83
CA VAL A 37 9.85 -19.26 -5.00
C VAL A 37 9.03 -18.36 -5.93
N MET A 38 7.78 -18.71 -6.20
CA MET A 38 6.92 -17.93 -7.11
C MET A 38 6.53 -16.58 -6.52
N SER A 39 6.25 -16.51 -5.21
CA SER A 39 5.96 -15.23 -4.54
C SER A 39 7.17 -14.29 -4.53
N VAL A 40 8.39 -14.82 -4.35
CA VAL A 40 9.62 -14.01 -4.35
C VAL A 40 9.89 -13.41 -5.74
N ILE A 41 9.78 -14.21 -6.80
CA ILE A 41 10.01 -13.73 -8.18
C ILE A 41 8.96 -12.68 -8.57
N CYS A 42 7.67 -12.95 -8.30
CA CYS A 42 6.58 -12.03 -8.59
C CYS A 42 6.70 -10.71 -7.79
N GLY A 43 7.07 -10.81 -6.51
CA GLY A 43 7.29 -9.65 -5.64
C GLY A 43 8.44 -8.76 -6.12
N LEU A 44 9.55 -9.36 -6.56
CA LEU A 44 10.69 -8.61 -7.11
C LEU A 44 10.31 -7.86 -8.40
N LEU A 45 9.62 -8.53 -9.33
CA LEU A 45 9.18 -7.90 -10.59
C LEU A 45 8.20 -6.75 -10.32
N THR A 46 7.19 -6.98 -9.48
CA THR A 46 6.19 -5.97 -9.12
C THR A 46 6.82 -4.80 -8.38
N GLY A 47 7.77 -5.06 -7.48
CA GLY A 47 8.50 -4.03 -6.75
C GLY A 47 9.31 -3.09 -7.66
N VAL A 48 10.03 -3.64 -8.64
CA VAL A 48 10.81 -2.84 -9.61
C VAL A 48 9.89 -1.95 -10.45
N ILE A 49 8.79 -2.51 -10.97
CA ILE A 49 7.81 -1.76 -11.77
C ILE A 49 7.18 -0.64 -10.93
N TYR A 50 6.76 -0.94 -9.70
CA TYR A 50 6.15 0.04 -8.81
C TYR A 50 7.12 1.16 -8.40
N MET A 51 8.37 0.83 -8.08
CA MET A 51 9.39 1.84 -7.81
C MET A 51 9.62 2.73 -9.02
N HIS A 52 9.79 2.16 -10.20
CA HIS A 52 10.00 2.94 -11.42
C HIS A 52 8.85 3.93 -11.65
N ASN A 53 7.61 3.45 -11.53
CA ASN A 53 6.42 4.29 -11.72
C ASN A 53 6.33 5.42 -10.69
N SER A 54 6.56 5.12 -9.41
CA SER A 54 6.47 6.11 -8.35
C SER A 54 7.58 7.17 -8.44
N VAL A 55 8.80 6.80 -8.82
CA VAL A 55 9.90 7.75 -9.05
C VAL A 55 9.56 8.72 -10.18
N VAL A 56 9.12 8.21 -11.33
CA VAL A 56 8.73 9.05 -12.48
C VAL A 56 7.55 9.95 -12.10
N LEU A 57 6.55 9.41 -11.40
CA LEU A 57 5.38 10.18 -10.95
C LEU A 57 5.76 11.31 -9.98
N VAL A 58 6.64 11.04 -9.03
CA VAL A 58 7.12 12.05 -8.06
C VAL A 58 7.93 13.12 -8.78
N GLN A 59 8.79 12.77 -9.74
CA GLN A 59 9.54 13.75 -10.53
C GLN A 59 8.61 14.67 -11.32
N CYS A 60 7.61 14.11 -12.01
CA CYS A 60 6.59 14.88 -12.71
C CYS A 60 5.81 15.78 -11.75
N SER A 61 5.38 15.25 -10.60
CA SER A 61 4.66 16.01 -9.56
C SER A 61 5.50 17.17 -9.02
N GLN A 62 6.79 16.97 -8.76
CA GLN A 62 7.69 18.00 -8.25
C GLN A 62 7.88 19.16 -9.24
N ILE A 63 8.06 18.84 -10.53
CA ILE A 63 8.16 19.83 -11.61
C ILE A 63 6.86 20.65 -11.67
N LEU A 64 5.72 19.98 -11.54
CA LEU A 64 4.39 20.59 -11.62
C LEU A 64 4.03 21.43 -10.39
N CYS A 65 4.32 20.96 -9.18
CA CYS A 65 4.15 21.70 -7.94
C CYS A 65 5.00 22.97 -7.92
N ARG A 66 6.20 22.94 -8.51
CA ARG A 66 7.05 24.13 -8.68
C ARG A 66 6.44 25.15 -9.64
N HIS A 67 5.68 24.69 -10.64
CA HIS A 67 5.06 25.53 -11.66
C HIS A 67 3.67 26.08 -11.26
N HIS A 68 2.88 25.32 -10.50
CA HIS A 68 1.49 25.65 -10.17
C HIS A 68 1.19 25.90 -8.69
N ARG A 69 2.15 25.73 -7.76
CA ARG A 69 1.99 25.98 -6.30
C ARG A 69 0.74 25.31 -5.67
N LEU A 70 0.38 24.11 -6.12
CA LEU A 70 -0.76 23.36 -5.58
C LEU A 70 -0.25 22.37 -4.49
N PRO A 71 -0.72 22.47 -3.22
CA PRO A 71 -0.27 21.65 -2.11
C PRO A 71 -1.34 20.61 -1.69
N ASN A 72 -2.01 19.97 -2.64
CA ASN A 72 -3.04 18.98 -2.32
C ASN A 72 -2.51 17.59 -2.63
N LEU A 73 -2.43 16.74 -1.60
CA LEU A 73 -1.96 15.35 -1.61
C LEU A 73 -2.75 14.39 -2.54
N ASP A 74 -3.57 14.92 -3.44
CA ASP A 74 -4.45 14.12 -4.27
C ASP A 74 -3.79 13.82 -5.64
N LEU A 75 -3.50 12.54 -5.85
CA LEU A 75 -2.88 12.04 -7.08
C LEU A 75 -3.74 12.36 -8.31
N ALA A 76 -5.08 12.37 -8.17
CA ALA A 76 -5.98 12.67 -9.27
C ALA A 76 -5.83 14.12 -9.76
N GLN A 77 -5.69 15.09 -8.86
CA GLN A 77 -5.43 16.49 -9.22
C GLN A 77 -4.05 16.70 -9.85
N THR A 78 -3.02 16.02 -9.32
CA THR A 78 -1.67 16.08 -9.90
C THR A 78 -1.66 15.55 -11.33
N VAL A 79 -2.35 14.43 -11.56
CA VAL A 79 -2.52 13.82 -12.88
C VAL A 79 -3.30 14.76 -13.81
N GLU A 80 -4.41 15.34 -13.35
CA GLU A 80 -5.20 16.32 -14.13
C GLU A 80 -4.33 17.47 -14.63
N VAL A 81 -3.59 18.11 -13.74
CA VAL A 81 -2.76 19.27 -14.08
C VAL A 81 -1.61 18.85 -15.01
N SER A 82 -1.04 17.65 -14.83
CA SER A 82 0.01 17.13 -15.72
C SER A 82 -0.48 16.93 -17.16
N PHE A 83 -1.73 16.48 -17.32
CA PHE A 83 -2.36 16.33 -18.62
C PHE A 83 -2.83 17.67 -19.20
N LEU A 84 -3.21 18.64 -18.37
CA LEU A 84 -3.57 20.00 -18.80
C LEU A 84 -2.37 20.81 -19.32
N THR A 85 -1.16 20.54 -18.83
CA THR A 85 0.10 21.13 -19.33
C THR A 85 0.56 20.51 -20.66
N GLY A 86 -0.07 19.41 -21.09
CA GLY A 86 0.17 18.78 -22.40
C GLY A 86 -0.45 19.56 -23.58
N PRO A 87 -0.17 19.13 -24.84
CA PRO A 87 -0.61 19.81 -26.06
C PRO A 87 -2.15 19.98 -26.15
N GLU A 88 -2.58 21.02 -26.86
CA GLU A 88 -3.94 21.61 -26.83
C GLU A 88 -5.09 20.61 -27.07
N ASN A 89 -4.85 19.55 -27.85
CA ASN A 89 -5.83 18.49 -28.14
C ASN A 89 -6.10 17.51 -26.99
N THR A 90 -5.29 17.50 -25.92
CA THR A 90 -5.44 16.57 -24.78
C THR A 90 -6.16 17.20 -23.59
N ARG A 91 -6.36 18.52 -23.64
CA ARG A 91 -6.83 19.35 -22.52
C ARG A 91 -8.30 19.10 -22.15
N TRP A 92 -9.13 18.71 -23.12
CA TRP A 92 -10.53 18.35 -22.90
C TRP A 92 -10.69 17.03 -22.13
N CYS A 93 -9.72 16.11 -22.25
CA CYS A 93 -9.76 14.80 -21.61
C CYS A 93 -9.20 14.81 -20.18
N ALA A 94 -8.42 15.84 -19.83
CA ALA A 94 -7.73 15.94 -18.54
C ALA A 94 -8.69 15.87 -17.34
N ARG A 95 -9.86 16.52 -17.43
CA ARG A 95 -10.90 16.48 -16.38
C ARG A 95 -11.52 15.08 -16.24
N GLY A 96 -11.61 14.33 -17.33
CA GLY A 96 -12.04 12.92 -17.31
C GLY A 96 -11.00 12.01 -16.64
N PHE A 97 -9.71 12.22 -16.93
CA PHE A 97 -8.60 11.49 -16.32
C PHE A 97 -8.50 11.71 -14.81
N ALA A 98 -8.82 12.90 -14.32
CA ALA A 98 -8.90 13.20 -12.89
C ALA A 98 -9.95 12.30 -12.20
N ILE A 99 -11.17 12.28 -12.73
CA ILE A 99 -12.28 11.47 -12.21
C ILE A 99 -11.93 9.98 -12.28
N PHE A 100 -11.36 9.53 -13.40
CA PHE A 100 -10.93 8.15 -13.58
C PHE A 100 -9.85 7.74 -12.57
N THR A 101 -8.87 8.59 -12.33
CA THR A 101 -7.81 8.35 -11.33
C THR A 101 -8.39 8.23 -9.93
N ASN A 102 -9.34 9.11 -9.57
CA ASN A 102 -10.03 9.04 -8.28
C ASN A 102 -10.81 7.71 -8.12
N ILE A 103 -11.51 7.27 -9.16
CA ILE A 103 -12.21 5.97 -9.17
C ILE A 103 -11.23 4.80 -8.96
N ILE A 104 -10.08 4.82 -9.65
CA ILE A 104 -9.04 3.79 -9.49
C ILE A 104 -8.50 3.78 -8.05
N ILE A 105 -8.20 4.95 -7.48
CA ILE A 105 -7.69 5.04 -6.11
C ILE A 105 -8.70 4.47 -5.13
N CYS A 106 -9.99 4.80 -5.27
CA CYS A 106 -11.06 4.22 -4.47
C CYS A 106 -11.12 2.70 -4.61
N PHE A 107 -10.99 2.18 -5.83
CA PHE A 107 -11.00 0.74 -6.08
C PHE A 107 -9.82 0.01 -5.44
N ILE A 108 -8.62 0.58 -5.54
CA ILE A 108 -7.40 0.05 -4.89
C ILE A 108 -7.60 0.03 -3.37
N GLN A 109 -8.02 1.14 -2.77
CA GLN A 109 -8.25 1.21 -1.33
C GLN A 109 -9.33 0.22 -0.87
N TYR A 110 -10.41 0.06 -1.65
CA TYR A 110 -11.44 -0.93 -1.37
C TYR A 110 -10.88 -2.36 -1.39
N SER A 111 -10.05 -2.70 -2.39
CA SER A 111 -9.46 -4.04 -2.51
C SER A 111 -8.58 -4.41 -1.31
N GLU A 112 -7.78 -3.47 -0.81
CA GLU A 112 -6.93 -3.65 0.37
C GLU A 112 -7.77 -3.94 1.62
N VAL A 113 -8.88 -3.22 1.81
CA VAL A 113 -9.79 -3.42 2.95
C VAL A 113 -10.46 -4.80 2.89
N VAL A 114 -10.89 -5.23 1.70
CA VAL A 114 -11.48 -6.57 1.51
C VAL A 114 -10.47 -7.67 1.82
N ILE A 115 -9.24 -7.55 1.31
CA ILE A 115 -8.17 -8.52 1.58
C ILE A 115 -7.82 -8.57 3.06
N TYR A 116 -7.75 -7.41 3.73
CA TYR A 116 -7.53 -7.32 5.17
C TYR A 116 -8.61 -8.07 5.96
N ILE A 117 -9.89 -7.85 5.65
CA ILE A 117 -11.01 -8.55 6.32
C ILE A 117 -10.94 -10.07 6.08
N LEU A 118 -10.67 -10.49 4.84
CA LEU A 118 -10.53 -11.91 4.50
C LEU A 118 -9.36 -12.58 5.23
N TYR A 119 -8.25 -11.86 5.38
CA TYR A 119 -7.11 -12.34 6.14
C TYR A 119 -7.48 -12.53 7.62
N VAL A 120 -8.09 -11.51 8.22
CA VAL A 120 -8.51 -11.56 9.64
C VAL A 120 -9.48 -12.72 9.88
N ALA A 121 -10.47 -12.90 9.00
CA ALA A 121 -11.39 -14.04 9.06
C ALA A 121 -10.67 -15.39 8.96
N SER A 122 -9.67 -15.50 8.08
CA SER A 122 -8.86 -16.71 7.93
C SER A 122 -8.01 -16.99 9.18
N SER A 123 -7.51 -15.94 9.83
CA SER A 123 -6.74 -16.06 11.08
C SER A 123 -7.60 -16.62 12.21
N PHE A 124 -8.88 -16.23 12.30
CA PHE A 124 -9.80 -16.75 13.32
C PHE A 124 -10.13 -18.24 13.12
N GLN A 125 -10.19 -18.72 11.87
CA GLN A 125 -10.43 -20.14 11.59
C GLN A 125 -9.20 -21.02 11.86
N GLN A 126 -8.01 -20.44 11.79
CA GLN A 126 -6.74 -21.14 12.07
C GLN A 126 -6.36 -21.10 13.55
N ALA A 127 -7.01 -20.25 14.34
CA ALA A 127 -6.85 -20.24 15.78
C ALA A 127 -7.47 -21.53 16.36
N PRO A 128 -6.74 -22.32 17.17
CA PRO A 128 -7.31 -23.49 17.81
C PRO A 128 -8.47 -23.09 18.73
N PRO A 129 -9.57 -23.87 18.78
CA PRO A 129 -10.60 -23.72 19.80
C PRO A 129 -9.95 -23.69 21.19
N PHE A 130 -10.43 -22.79 22.07
CA PHE A 130 -9.88 -22.61 23.43
C PHE A 130 -9.82 -23.91 24.25
N ASP A 131 -10.66 -24.91 23.95
CA ASP A 131 -10.59 -26.24 24.59
C ASP A 131 -9.33 -27.04 24.22
N ASN A 132 -8.81 -26.88 23.00
CA ASN A 132 -7.63 -27.62 22.51
C ASN A 132 -6.31 -27.00 22.98
N VAL A 133 -6.32 -25.73 23.39
CA VAL A 133 -5.12 -25.03 23.86
C VAL A 133 -4.71 -25.55 25.24
N ASN A 134 -5.66 -25.78 26.14
CA ASN A 134 -5.40 -26.40 27.44
C ASN A 134 -4.85 -27.82 27.26
N GLN A 135 -5.45 -28.63 26.38
CA GLN A 135 -5.07 -30.03 26.18
C GLN A 135 -3.67 -30.22 25.57
N ASN A 136 -3.22 -29.28 24.72
CA ASN A 136 -1.83 -29.24 24.25
C ASN A 136 -0.88 -28.68 25.31
N LEU A 137 -1.29 -27.69 26.12
CA LEU A 137 -0.44 -27.18 27.20
C LEU A 137 -0.15 -28.27 28.27
N TYR A 138 -1.13 -29.12 28.59
CA TYR A 138 -0.95 -30.25 29.50
C TYR A 138 0.02 -31.31 28.97
N SER A 139 0.05 -31.58 27.66
CA SER A 139 0.99 -32.56 27.08
C SER A 139 2.43 -32.05 27.03
N TYR A 140 2.65 -30.72 26.90
CA TYR A 140 3.99 -30.12 26.98
C TYR A 140 4.51 -29.93 28.42
N LEU A 141 3.64 -29.77 29.43
CA LEU A 141 4.03 -29.61 30.85
C LEU A 141 4.29 -30.94 31.59
N PHE A 142 3.78 -32.07 31.09
CA PHE A 142 4.01 -33.41 31.68
C PHE A 142 5.12 -34.22 30.98
N TYR A 143 5.73 -33.69 29.91
CA TYR A 143 6.80 -34.35 29.15
C TYR A 143 8.19 -33.73 29.40
N HIS A 144 8.32 -32.95 30.48
CA HIS A 144 9.58 -32.56 31.12
C HIS A 144 9.48 -32.83 32.61
#